data_AF-A0A6P4YKT6-F1
#
_entry.id   AF-A0A6P4YKT6-F1
#
_cell.length_a   1.000
_cell.length_b   1.000
_cell.length_c   1.000
_cell.angle_alpha   90.00
_cell.angle_beta   90.00
_cell.angle_gamma   90.00
#
_symmetry.space_group_name_H-M   'P 1'
#
loop_
_entity.id
_entity.type
_entity.pdbx_description
1 polymer ?
#
loop_
_entity_poly.entity_id
_entity_poly.type
_entity_poly.pdbx_seq_one_letter_code
_entity_poly.pdbx_strand_id
1 'polypeptide(L)'
;MSEFTVAMVGKTGNGKSAVGNSILGQYGKLNGRAFETSFAFNSCTQTCEEKTEEVNGVCFHVIDTPGVMDTEADVATTLKEINNCRQLCPEGVNALLLVTRCDQKFTLEEEHAIRDLKILFGEKLLKYGIVIFTHGDEVERAIEDGEVTDLDEYLLTFQKSNALHDVLRSVDQRKVLFNNRARGNAADRQRDELVGYIRGIMANKRPYGIPEVSVFYIRYKVNTCFPATSTVLIDGKHRSKMASLQVGTKVVSVGQEDTARAQLDTVYFFSHAAEDVLAPFIRITTAGGKTLHLSEGHYIYVGKDAMKTGALFTAREVKVGDVVHVVDALDQAPRAEEVIEVKTEIKRGLYCPHTLGGSLVVDGVCVSTYTEMFPPRVAHGLLWPVRVLYRMAPNLAAKIAQPQGDQGMPKWLGWLYDYVA
;
A
#
# COMPACT_ATOMS: atom_id res chain seq x y z
N MET A 1 -29.96 11.78 -20.49
CA MET A 1 -28.95 12.56 -19.75
C MET A 1 -27.79 11.62 -19.45
N SER A 2 -26.53 12.06 -19.57
CA SER A 2 -25.38 11.22 -19.23
C SER A 2 -25.04 11.46 -17.76
N GLU A 3 -24.87 10.40 -16.98
CA GLU A 3 -24.54 10.47 -15.55
C GLU A 3 -23.26 9.69 -15.29
N PHE A 4 -22.30 10.30 -14.61
CA PHE A 4 -21.00 9.69 -14.33
C PHE A 4 -20.59 9.88 -12.87
N THR A 5 -20.36 8.78 -12.19
CA THR A 5 -19.69 8.68 -10.89
C THR A 5 -18.20 8.48 -11.08
N VAL A 6 -17.39 9.40 -10.57
CA VAL A 6 -15.93 9.37 -10.67
C VAL A 6 -15.30 9.43 -9.29
N ALA A 7 -14.33 8.56 -9.03
CA ALA A 7 -13.56 8.56 -7.79
C ALA A 7 -12.14 9.06 -8.05
N MET A 8 -11.64 9.97 -7.22
CA MET A 8 -10.30 10.54 -7.34
C MET A 8 -9.37 10.00 -6.27
N VAL A 9 -8.19 9.54 -6.68
CA VAL A 9 -7.14 9.05 -5.77
C VAL A 9 -5.80 9.66 -6.15
N GLY A 10 -4.90 9.81 -5.19
CA GLY A 10 -3.60 10.46 -5.40
C GLY A 10 -3.06 11.08 -4.13
N LYS A 11 -1.78 11.44 -4.15
CA LYS A 11 -1.08 12.03 -3.01
C LYS A 11 -1.69 13.36 -2.57
N THR A 12 -1.58 13.68 -1.28
CA THR A 12 -1.90 15.00 -0.75
C THR A 12 -1.02 16.07 -1.41
N GLY A 13 -1.62 17.18 -1.86
CA GLY A 13 -0.92 18.22 -2.62
C GLY A 13 -0.84 17.99 -4.14
N ASN A 14 -1.28 16.84 -4.67
CA ASN A 14 -1.37 16.61 -6.12
C ASN A 14 -2.56 17.34 -6.79
N GLY A 15 -3.43 17.98 -6.01
CA GLY A 15 -4.53 18.80 -6.52
C GLY A 15 -5.84 18.05 -6.78
N LYS A 16 -6.11 16.91 -6.13
CA LYS A 16 -7.38 16.15 -6.24
C LYS A 16 -8.63 17.02 -6.11
N SER A 17 -8.76 17.76 -5.00
CA SER A 17 -9.90 18.63 -4.75
C SER A 17 -10.00 19.80 -5.76
N ALA A 18 -8.88 20.25 -6.31
CA ALA A 18 -8.86 21.24 -7.39
C ALA A 18 -9.35 20.64 -8.73
N VAL A 19 -8.99 19.39 -9.03
CA VAL A 19 -9.53 18.62 -10.16
C VAL A 19 -11.04 18.42 -10.00
N GLY A 20 -11.50 18.00 -8.82
CA GLY A 20 -12.93 17.81 -8.54
C GLY A 20 -13.75 19.08 -8.77
N ASN A 21 -13.28 20.21 -8.24
CA ASN A 21 -13.90 21.52 -8.50
C ASN A 21 -13.88 21.93 -9.99
N SER A 22 -12.83 21.55 -10.73
CA SER A 22 -12.74 21.81 -12.18
C SER A 22 -13.73 20.97 -12.96
N ILE A 23 -13.89 19.69 -12.61
CA ILE A 23 -14.90 18.78 -13.18
C ILE A 23 -16.31 19.32 -12.96
N LEU A 24 -16.60 19.78 -11.73
CA LEU A 24 -17.90 20.34 -11.34
C LEU A 24 -18.14 21.77 -11.86
N GLY A 25 -17.18 22.39 -12.57
CA GLY A 25 -17.34 23.76 -13.09
C GLY A 25 -17.42 24.84 -12.01
N GLN A 26 -16.93 24.55 -10.80
CA GLN A 26 -16.99 25.45 -9.64
C GLN A 26 -15.63 26.10 -9.32
N TYR A 27 -14.55 25.69 -9.97
CA TYR A 27 -13.24 26.31 -9.74
C TYR A 27 -13.19 27.74 -10.32
N GLY A 28 -12.70 28.70 -9.53
CA GLY A 28 -12.68 30.13 -9.86
C GLY A 28 -13.78 30.99 -9.26
N LYS A 29 -14.79 30.37 -8.65
CA LYS A 29 -15.75 31.07 -7.80
C LYS A 29 -15.10 31.28 -6.42
N LEU A 30 -15.06 32.53 -5.95
CA LEU A 30 -14.56 32.90 -4.61
C LEU A 30 -15.49 32.38 -3.51
N ASN A 31 -16.79 32.23 -3.82
CA ASN A 31 -17.82 31.61 -2.99
C ASN A 31 -18.46 30.45 -3.78
N GLY A 32 -18.68 29.29 -3.16
CA GLY A 32 -19.34 28.14 -3.79
C GLY A 32 -18.42 27.17 -4.53
N ARG A 33 -17.27 26.83 -3.92
CA ARG A 33 -16.48 25.65 -4.32
C ARG A 33 -17.11 24.40 -3.71
N ALA A 34 -17.06 23.29 -4.44
CA ALA A 34 -17.62 22.01 -4.00
C ALA A 34 -16.72 21.38 -2.92
N PHE A 35 -15.41 21.45 -3.14
CA PHE A 35 -14.37 20.96 -2.23
C PHE A 35 -13.49 22.11 -1.75
N GLU A 36 -13.13 22.10 -0.48
CA GLU A 36 -12.16 23.05 0.06
C GLU A 36 -10.77 22.82 -0.55
N THR A 37 -10.04 23.90 -0.85
CA THR A 37 -8.68 23.83 -1.39
C THR A 37 -7.80 24.75 -0.55
N SER A 38 -6.84 24.21 0.19
CA SER A 38 -5.81 25.02 0.84
C SER A 38 -4.49 24.98 0.06
N PHE A 39 -3.73 26.07 0.13
CA PHE A 39 -2.36 26.16 -0.39
C PHE A 39 -1.32 25.69 0.64
N ALA A 40 -1.75 25.27 1.83
CA ALA A 40 -0.88 24.78 2.90
C ALA A 40 -0.73 23.26 2.79
N PHE A 41 0.44 22.72 3.13
CA PHE A 41 0.73 21.28 3.19
C PHE A 41 -0.09 20.49 4.24
N ASN A 42 -1.15 21.09 4.81
CA ASN A 42 -2.03 20.46 5.77
C ASN A 42 -3.19 19.79 5.01
N SER A 43 -3.28 18.47 5.12
CA SER A 43 -4.40 17.66 4.59
C SER A 43 -5.74 18.25 5.06
N CYS A 44 -6.56 18.73 4.12
CA CYS A 44 -7.86 19.34 4.42
C CYS A 44 -9.03 18.32 4.39
N THR A 45 -8.82 17.11 3.88
CA THR A 45 -9.89 16.10 3.72
C THR A 45 -9.63 14.90 4.62
N GLN A 46 -10.41 14.78 5.71
CA GLN A 46 -10.32 13.68 6.67
C GLN A 46 -11.32 12.54 6.40
N THR A 47 -12.28 12.72 5.48
CA THR A 47 -13.36 11.76 5.13
C THR A 47 -13.71 11.82 3.64
N CYS A 48 -14.21 10.72 3.03
CA CYS A 48 -14.71 10.70 1.65
C CYS A 48 -15.85 11.74 1.51
N GLU A 49 -15.76 12.63 0.53
CA GLU A 49 -16.80 13.60 0.21
C GLU A 49 -17.34 13.35 -1.21
N GLU A 50 -18.66 13.21 -1.34
CA GLU A 50 -19.34 13.23 -2.64
C GLU A 50 -19.89 14.64 -2.91
N LYS A 51 -19.68 15.12 -4.13
CA LYS A 51 -20.32 16.34 -4.65
C LYS A 51 -20.92 16.06 -6.01
N THR A 52 -22.14 16.56 -6.20
CA THR A 52 -22.93 16.32 -7.42
C THR A 52 -23.25 17.64 -8.10
N GLU A 53 -22.99 17.73 -9.40
CA GLU A 53 -23.33 18.90 -10.22
C GLU A 53 -23.60 18.50 -11.67
N GLU A 54 -24.54 19.20 -12.31
CA GLU A 54 -24.74 19.10 -13.75
C GLU A 54 -23.90 20.17 -14.47
N VAL A 55 -23.02 19.72 -15.36
CA VAL A 55 -22.23 20.63 -16.21
C VAL A 55 -22.34 20.22 -17.66
N ASN A 56 -22.70 21.17 -18.52
CA ASN A 56 -22.82 20.97 -19.97
C ASN A 56 -23.68 19.74 -20.35
N GLY A 57 -24.77 19.49 -19.60
CA GLY A 57 -25.70 18.38 -19.83
C GLY A 57 -25.21 17.00 -19.35
N VAL A 58 -24.14 16.97 -18.57
CA VAL A 58 -23.60 15.76 -17.91
C VAL A 58 -23.72 15.93 -16.40
N CYS A 59 -24.39 14.99 -15.73
CA CYS A 59 -24.43 14.94 -14.27
C CYS A 59 -23.19 14.21 -13.76
N PHE A 60 -22.38 14.87 -12.92
CA PHE A 60 -21.20 14.28 -12.30
C PHE A 60 -21.44 14.05 -10.82
N HIS A 61 -21.13 12.83 -10.35
CA HIS A 61 -20.93 12.50 -8.94
C HIS A 61 -19.43 12.36 -8.70
N VAL A 62 -18.81 13.37 -8.11
CA VAL A 62 -17.37 13.37 -7.84
C VAL A 62 -17.14 12.94 -6.40
N ILE A 63 -16.43 11.84 -6.23
CA ILE A 63 -16.02 11.31 -4.93
C ILE A 63 -14.56 11.71 -4.72
N ASP A 64 -14.33 12.67 -3.82
CA ASP A 64 -12.99 12.99 -3.32
C ASP A 64 -12.68 12.03 -2.17
N THR A 65 -11.69 11.16 -2.37
CA THR A 65 -11.21 10.31 -1.29
C THR A 65 -10.21 11.10 -0.45
N PRO A 66 -10.13 10.88 0.87
CA PRO A 66 -8.99 11.33 1.67
C PRO A 66 -7.69 10.89 1.00
N GLY A 67 -6.55 11.49 1.36
CA GLY A 67 -5.28 10.96 0.90
C GLY A 67 -5.21 9.46 1.20
N VAL A 68 -5.36 8.60 0.18
CA VAL A 68 -5.17 7.14 0.29
C VAL A 68 -3.74 6.83 0.76
N MET A 69 -2.88 7.86 0.79
CA MET A 69 -1.49 7.88 1.18
C MET A 69 -1.20 8.76 2.41
N ASP A 70 -2.20 9.17 3.21
CA ASP A 70 -1.90 9.88 4.46
C ASP A 70 -1.32 8.86 5.47
N THR A 71 0.01 8.83 5.54
CA THR A 71 0.88 7.95 6.37
C THR A 71 0.57 7.94 7.88
N GLU A 72 -0.47 8.64 8.32
CA GLU A 72 -0.86 8.85 9.71
C GLU A 72 -2.25 8.27 10.06
N ALA A 73 -3.05 7.84 9.07
CA ALA A 73 -4.38 7.25 9.32
C ALA A 73 -4.26 5.78 9.74
N ASP A 74 -5.02 5.35 10.76
CA ASP A 74 -5.06 3.96 11.18
C ASP A 74 -5.88 3.07 10.21
N VAL A 75 -5.62 1.76 10.24
CA VAL A 75 -6.24 0.76 9.34
C VAL A 75 -7.77 0.79 9.41
N ALA A 76 -8.33 1.05 10.59
CA ALA A 76 -9.77 1.07 10.77
C ALA A 76 -10.41 2.29 10.12
N THR A 77 -9.74 3.44 10.18
CA THR A 77 -10.10 4.64 9.45
C THR A 77 -10.04 4.38 7.95
N THR A 78 -8.97 3.75 7.45
CA THR A 78 -8.86 3.37 6.03
C THR A 78 -10.00 2.43 5.59
N LEU A 79 -10.33 1.39 6.36
CA LEU A 79 -11.42 0.48 6.03
C LEU A 79 -12.80 1.12 6.12
N LYS A 80 -12.99 2.00 7.12
CA LYS A 80 -14.20 2.81 7.24
C LYS A 80 -14.36 3.71 6.01
N GLU A 81 -13.30 4.35 5.55
CA GLU A 81 -13.33 5.21 4.37
C GLU A 81 -13.56 4.42 3.08
N ILE A 82 -12.98 3.23 2.93
CA ILE A 82 -13.29 2.33 1.80
C ILE A 82 -14.78 1.96 1.77
N ASN A 83 -15.35 1.63 2.93
CA ASN A 83 -16.78 1.30 3.04
C ASN A 83 -17.68 2.52 2.84
N ASN A 84 -17.30 3.69 3.35
CA ASN A 84 -17.99 4.96 3.11
C ASN A 84 -17.99 5.27 1.61
N CYS A 85 -16.83 5.18 0.96
CA CYS A 85 -16.71 5.41 -0.47
C CYS A 85 -17.57 4.42 -1.29
N ARG A 86 -17.74 3.15 -0.86
CA ARG A 86 -18.71 2.22 -1.48
C ARG A 86 -20.17 2.66 -1.28
N GLN A 87 -20.53 3.15 -0.10
CA GLN A 87 -21.89 3.67 0.16
C GLN A 87 -22.22 4.89 -0.71
N LEU A 88 -21.20 5.71 -1.04
CA LEU A 88 -21.32 6.86 -1.95
C LEU A 88 -21.42 6.48 -3.44
N CYS A 89 -21.17 5.21 -3.81
CA CYS A 89 -21.32 4.74 -5.19
C CYS A 89 -21.99 3.36 -5.26
N PRO A 90 -23.30 3.26 -4.97
CA PRO A 90 -24.01 1.98 -4.94
C PRO A 90 -23.99 1.24 -6.29
N GLU A 91 -24.01 1.98 -7.39
CA GLU A 91 -23.91 1.44 -8.76
C GLU A 91 -22.46 1.21 -9.21
N GLY A 92 -21.48 1.57 -8.39
CA GLY A 92 -20.05 1.55 -8.72
C GLY A 92 -19.55 2.84 -9.35
N VAL A 93 -18.30 2.83 -9.83
CA VAL A 93 -17.64 3.99 -10.45
C VAL A 93 -17.54 3.85 -11.96
N ASN A 94 -17.83 4.93 -12.69
CA ASN A 94 -17.64 4.98 -14.15
C ASN A 94 -16.17 5.19 -14.52
N ALA A 95 -15.40 5.89 -13.68
CA ALA A 95 -13.96 6.05 -13.84
C ALA A 95 -13.24 6.26 -12.49
N LEU A 96 -11.99 5.82 -12.46
CA LEU A 96 -11.02 6.11 -11.39
C LEU A 96 -10.01 7.13 -11.90
N LEU A 97 -9.90 8.27 -11.25
CA LEU A 97 -8.96 9.33 -11.62
C LEU A 97 -7.71 9.24 -10.74
N LEU A 98 -6.57 8.91 -11.35
CA LEU A 98 -5.27 8.85 -10.70
C LEU A 98 -4.59 10.21 -10.81
N VAL A 99 -4.67 11.04 -9.77
CA VAL A 99 -4.24 12.44 -9.80
C VAL A 99 -2.77 12.56 -9.38
N THR A 100 -1.94 13.04 -10.31
CA THR A 100 -0.52 13.34 -10.11
C THR A 100 -0.15 14.69 -10.72
N ARG A 101 0.98 15.26 -10.34
CA ARG A 101 1.45 16.54 -10.90
C ARG A 101 2.41 16.26 -12.06
N CYS A 102 2.33 17.03 -13.15
CA CYS A 102 3.28 16.88 -14.25
C CYS A 102 4.68 17.44 -13.93
N ASP A 103 4.75 18.42 -13.03
CA ASP A 103 5.96 19.21 -12.71
C ASP A 103 6.89 18.54 -11.68
N GLN A 104 6.61 17.31 -11.26
CA GLN A 104 7.43 16.57 -10.30
C GLN A 104 7.58 15.11 -10.73
N LYS A 105 8.66 14.46 -10.29
CA LYS A 105 8.88 13.02 -10.53
C LYS A 105 7.81 12.17 -9.86
N PHE A 106 7.35 11.15 -10.57
CA PHE A 106 6.50 10.10 -10.03
C PHE A 106 7.23 9.39 -8.90
N THR A 107 6.62 9.40 -7.73
CA THR A 107 7.24 8.98 -6.48
C THR A 107 6.95 7.51 -6.17
N LEU A 108 7.79 6.90 -5.33
CA LEU A 108 7.54 5.55 -4.81
C LEU A 108 6.21 5.46 -4.03
N GLU A 109 5.79 6.56 -3.41
CA GLU A 109 4.51 6.67 -2.72
C GLU A 109 3.33 6.54 -3.70
N GLU A 110 3.44 7.20 -4.86
CA GLU A 110 2.46 7.06 -5.94
C GLU A 110 2.42 5.65 -6.51
N GLU A 111 3.58 5.03 -6.72
CA GLU A 111 3.66 3.63 -7.17
C GLU A 111 2.99 2.68 -6.16
N HIS A 112 3.25 2.87 -4.86
CA HIS A 112 2.67 2.04 -3.81
C HIS A 112 1.16 2.15 -3.73
N ALA A 113 0.56 3.33 -3.82
CA ALA A 113 -0.90 3.40 -3.76
C ALA A 113 -1.59 2.76 -4.97
N ILE A 114 -0.98 2.81 -6.17
CA ILE A 114 -1.53 2.06 -7.31
C ILE A 114 -1.49 0.56 -7.03
N ARG A 115 -0.43 0.06 -6.39
CA ARG A 115 -0.35 -1.34 -5.94
C ARG A 115 -1.44 -1.65 -4.90
N ASP A 116 -1.66 -0.77 -3.93
CA ASP A 116 -2.67 -0.95 -2.89
C ASP A 116 -4.09 -0.97 -3.49
N LEU A 117 -4.38 -0.11 -4.46
CA LEU A 117 -5.65 -0.10 -5.19
C LEU A 117 -5.87 -1.41 -5.96
N LYS A 118 -4.83 -1.97 -6.60
CA LYS A 118 -4.91 -3.30 -7.24
C LYS A 118 -5.21 -4.41 -6.24
N ILE A 119 -4.64 -4.33 -5.03
CA ILE A 119 -4.83 -5.33 -3.98
C ILE A 119 -6.26 -5.26 -3.42
N LEU A 120 -6.72 -4.06 -3.07
CA LEU A 120 -8.00 -3.81 -2.40
C LEU A 120 -9.18 -4.01 -3.36
N PHE A 121 -9.06 -3.45 -4.56
CA PHE A 121 -10.17 -3.39 -5.49
C PHE A 121 -10.00 -4.30 -6.69
N GLY A 122 -8.85 -4.97 -6.85
CA GLY A 122 -8.56 -5.86 -7.98
C GLY A 122 -7.99 -5.14 -9.20
N GLU A 123 -7.14 -5.82 -9.97
CA GLU A 123 -6.47 -5.24 -11.15
C GLU A 123 -7.44 -4.73 -12.23
N LYS A 124 -8.66 -5.27 -12.27
CA LYS A 124 -9.70 -4.83 -13.21
C LYS A 124 -10.11 -3.37 -13.00
N LEU A 125 -9.91 -2.81 -11.79
CA LEU A 125 -10.20 -1.40 -11.50
C LEU A 125 -9.41 -0.46 -12.43
N LEU A 126 -8.16 -0.79 -12.78
CA LEU A 126 -7.34 0.08 -13.64
C LEU A 126 -7.82 0.13 -15.10
N LYS A 127 -8.67 -0.81 -15.52
CA LYS A 127 -9.38 -0.72 -16.81
C LYS A 127 -10.44 0.39 -16.83
N TYR A 128 -10.72 1.01 -15.69
CA TYR A 128 -11.54 2.21 -15.51
C TYR A 128 -10.67 3.43 -15.15
N GLY A 129 -9.35 3.25 -15.05
CA GLY A 129 -8.41 4.28 -14.66
C GLY A 129 -8.14 5.31 -15.75
N ILE A 130 -7.94 6.56 -15.36
CA ILE A 130 -7.46 7.67 -16.18
C ILE A 130 -6.43 8.43 -15.35
N VAL A 131 -5.23 8.67 -15.87
CA VAL A 131 -4.23 9.49 -15.17
C VAL A 131 -4.53 10.97 -15.40
N ILE A 132 -4.70 11.75 -14.34
CA ILE A 132 -4.87 13.20 -14.41
C ILE A 132 -3.56 13.85 -14.01
N PHE A 133 -2.95 14.58 -14.94
CA PHE A 133 -1.78 15.41 -14.68
C PHE A 133 -2.23 16.82 -14.35
N THR A 134 -1.97 17.27 -13.12
CA THR A 134 -2.23 18.65 -12.68
C THR A 134 -1.01 19.53 -12.87
N HIS A 135 -1.18 20.84 -12.69
CA HIS A 135 -0.17 21.88 -12.97
C HIS A 135 0.12 22.00 -14.46
N GLY A 136 -0.91 21.80 -15.29
CA GLY A 136 -0.81 21.90 -16.74
C GLY A 136 -0.35 23.25 -17.26
N ASP A 137 -0.40 24.32 -16.44
CA ASP A 137 0.18 25.61 -16.79
C ASP A 137 1.69 25.55 -17.05
N GLU A 138 2.43 24.64 -16.41
CA GLU A 138 3.86 24.44 -16.68
C GLU A 138 4.10 23.75 -18.03
N VAL A 139 3.22 22.82 -18.43
CA VAL A 139 3.30 22.14 -19.74
C VAL A 139 2.88 23.10 -20.85
N GLU A 140 1.79 23.84 -20.65
CA GLU A 140 1.30 24.85 -21.60
C GLU A 140 2.38 25.89 -21.90
N ARG A 141 3.08 26.41 -20.87
CA ARG A 141 4.23 27.31 -21.05
C ARG A 141 5.36 26.68 -21.83
N ALA A 142 5.77 25.46 -21.49
CA ALA A 142 6.85 24.77 -22.20
C ALA A 142 6.51 24.55 -23.69
N ILE A 143 5.23 24.36 -24.02
CA ILE A 143 4.75 24.28 -25.40
C ILE A 143 4.79 25.66 -26.07
N GLU A 144 4.31 26.72 -25.39
CA GLU A 144 4.33 28.10 -25.91
C GLU A 144 5.76 28.61 -26.17
N ASP A 145 6.71 28.26 -25.30
CA ASP A 145 8.13 28.59 -25.41
C ASP A 145 8.87 27.70 -26.44
N GLY A 146 8.21 26.66 -26.98
CA GLY A 146 8.76 25.74 -27.97
C GLY A 146 9.79 24.76 -27.42
N GLU A 147 9.81 24.53 -26.09
CA GLU A 147 10.70 23.57 -25.43
C GLU A 147 10.25 22.12 -25.66
N VAL A 148 8.93 21.90 -25.76
CA VAL A 148 8.30 20.61 -26.03
C VAL A 148 7.08 20.80 -26.94
N THR A 149 6.62 19.75 -27.59
CA THR A 149 5.48 19.79 -28.53
C THR A 149 4.16 19.34 -27.90
N ASP A 150 4.22 18.49 -26.87
CA ASP A 150 3.05 17.96 -26.19
C ASP A 150 3.36 17.47 -24.75
N LEU A 151 2.34 16.94 -24.08
CA LEU A 151 2.47 16.37 -22.74
C LEU A 151 3.41 15.16 -22.72
N ASP A 152 3.44 14.32 -23.76
CA ASP A 152 4.27 13.12 -23.77
C ASP A 152 5.76 13.48 -23.80
N GLU A 153 6.13 14.44 -24.65
CA GLU A 153 7.48 14.99 -24.69
C GLU A 153 7.85 15.66 -23.36
N TYR A 154 6.93 16.43 -22.76
CA TYR A 154 7.15 17.01 -21.43
C TYR A 154 7.41 15.95 -20.37
N LEU A 155 6.58 14.91 -20.30
CA LEU A 155 6.74 13.85 -19.32
C LEU A 155 8.07 13.11 -19.50
N LEU A 156 8.57 12.92 -20.72
CA LEU A 156 9.89 12.31 -20.94
C LEU A 156 11.05 13.12 -20.33
N THR A 157 10.91 14.45 -20.21
CA THR A 157 11.93 15.30 -19.59
C THR A 157 12.00 15.12 -18.07
N PHE A 158 10.85 14.99 -17.39
CA PHE A 158 10.75 14.88 -15.93
C PHE A 158 10.68 13.43 -15.42
N GLN A 159 10.09 12.51 -16.19
CA GLN A 159 9.69 11.15 -15.77
C GLN A 159 10.57 10.06 -16.37
N LYS A 160 11.83 10.00 -15.92
CA LYS A 160 12.77 8.94 -16.35
C LYS A 160 12.51 7.56 -15.71
N SER A 161 11.51 7.46 -14.82
CA SER A 161 11.19 6.22 -14.11
C SER A 161 10.23 5.35 -14.93
N ASN A 162 10.48 4.04 -14.96
CA ASN A 162 9.56 3.07 -15.56
C ASN A 162 8.21 2.99 -14.84
N ALA A 163 8.13 3.40 -13.57
CA ALA A 163 6.92 3.27 -12.75
C ALA A 163 5.71 4.01 -13.35
N LEU A 164 5.88 5.26 -13.81
CA LEU A 164 4.80 6.00 -14.44
C LEU A 164 4.37 5.35 -15.76
N HIS A 165 5.33 4.88 -16.56
CA HIS A 165 5.04 4.16 -17.80
C HIS A 165 4.26 2.86 -17.54
N ASP A 166 4.52 2.16 -16.43
CA ASP A 166 3.78 0.97 -16.02
C ASP A 166 2.34 1.29 -15.62
N VAL A 167 2.14 2.41 -14.91
CA VAL A 167 0.79 2.91 -14.56
C VAL A 167 0.03 3.30 -15.83
N LEU A 168 0.64 4.08 -16.72
CA LEU A 168 0.03 4.47 -18.00
C LEU A 168 -0.33 3.26 -18.85
N ARG A 169 0.53 2.22 -18.90
CA ARG A 169 0.19 0.95 -19.54
C ARG A 169 -0.99 0.24 -18.88
N SER A 170 -1.05 0.24 -17.55
CA SER A 170 -2.14 -0.39 -16.79
C SER A 170 -3.50 0.29 -17.02
N VAL A 171 -3.50 1.56 -17.44
CA VAL A 171 -4.70 2.33 -17.81
C VAL A 171 -4.85 2.53 -19.31
N ASP A 172 -4.26 1.67 -20.14
CA ASP A 172 -4.29 1.73 -21.61
C ASP A 172 -3.98 3.13 -22.19
N GLN A 173 -2.97 3.79 -21.62
CA GLN A 173 -2.48 5.11 -22.02
C GLN A 173 -3.49 6.27 -21.83
N ARG A 174 -4.60 6.06 -21.12
CA ARG A 174 -5.58 7.11 -20.82
C ARG A 174 -4.98 8.13 -19.86
N LYS A 175 -4.79 9.35 -20.34
CA LYS A 175 -4.30 10.48 -19.55
C LYS A 175 -4.93 11.79 -20.00
N VAL A 176 -5.08 12.74 -19.09
CA VAL A 176 -5.59 14.10 -19.37
C VAL A 176 -4.75 15.12 -18.62
N LEU A 177 -4.44 16.24 -19.27
CA LEU A 177 -3.80 17.40 -18.65
C LEU A 177 -4.85 18.35 -18.07
N PHE A 178 -4.70 18.71 -16.80
CA PHE A 178 -5.56 19.67 -16.12
C PHE A 178 -4.75 20.90 -15.72
N ASN A 179 -5.09 22.03 -16.33
CA ASN A 179 -4.80 23.34 -15.76
C ASN A 179 -6.00 23.74 -14.89
N ASN A 180 -5.92 23.48 -13.58
CA ASN A 180 -7.00 23.80 -12.67
C ASN A 180 -7.32 25.32 -12.63
N ARG A 181 -6.42 26.20 -13.11
CA ARG A 181 -6.67 27.64 -13.21
C ARG A 181 -7.43 28.04 -14.48
N ALA A 182 -7.60 27.14 -15.44
CA ALA A 182 -8.28 27.40 -16.70
C ALA A 182 -9.73 27.87 -16.51
N ARG A 183 -10.21 28.68 -17.46
CA ARG A 183 -11.58 29.25 -17.47
C ARG A 183 -12.19 29.16 -18.86
N GLY A 184 -13.52 29.20 -18.93
CA GLY A 184 -14.28 29.15 -20.18
C GLY A 184 -13.87 27.96 -21.05
N ASN A 185 -13.67 28.21 -22.34
CA ASN A 185 -13.36 27.18 -23.34
C ASN A 185 -12.16 26.29 -22.98
N ALA A 186 -11.14 26.81 -22.31
CA ALA A 186 -9.98 25.99 -21.91
C ALA A 186 -10.35 24.97 -20.82
N ALA A 187 -11.16 25.39 -19.83
CA ALA A 187 -11.68 24.50 -18.80
C ALA A 187 -12.67 23.48 -19.37
N ASP A 188 -13.46 23.88 -20.38
CA ASP A 188 -14.40 22.96 -21.03
C ASP A 188 -13.68 21.90 -21.87
N ARG A 189 -12.59 22.25 -22.59
CA ARG A 189 -11.81 21.29 -23.37
C ARG A 189 -11.23 20.15 -22.54
N GLN A 190 -10.56 20.45 -21.43
CA GLN A 190 -9.99 19.41 -20.55
C GLN A 190 -11.09 18.51 -19.96
N ARG A 191 -12.28 19.06 -19.71
CA ARG A 191 -13.45 18.31 -19.22
C ARG A 191 -14.04 17.43 -20.31
N ASP A 192 -14.17 17.95 -21.52
CA ASP A 192 -14.67 17.21 -22.69
C ASP A 192 -13.75 16.05 -23.04
N GLU A 193 -12.43 16.22 -22.93
CA GLU A 193 -11.45 15.15 -23.09
C GLU A 193 -11.64 14.05 -22.03
N LEU A 194 -11.77 14.42 -20.76
CA LEU A 194 -12.09 13.50 -19.68
C LEU A 194 -13.40 12.74 -19.96
N VAL A 195 -14.46 13.44 -20.35
CA VAL A 195 -15.75 12.84 -20.71
C VAL A 195 -15.62 11.87 -21.89
N GLY A 196 -14.78 12.20 -22.87
CA GLY A 196 -14.46 11.31 -23.99
C GLY A 196 -13.91 9.97 -23.53
N TYR A 197 -12.93 9.98 -22.62
CA TYR A 197 -12.38 8.76 -22.02
C TYR A 197 -13.41 7.99 -21.21
N ILE A 198 -14.21 8.67 -20.38
CA ILE A 198 -15.26 8.01 -19.57
C ILE A 198 -16.29 7.34 -20.48
N ARG A 199 -16.76 8.02 -21.53
CA ARG A 199 -17.68 7.43 -22.53
C ARG A 199 -17.05 6.21 -23.21
N GLY A 200 -15.77 6.29 -23.57
CA GLY A 200 -15.03 5.16 -24.13
C GLY A 200 -14.96 3.95 -23.19
N ILE A 201 -14.69 4.19 -21.90
CA ILE A 201 -14.70 3.14 -20.87
C ILE A 201 -16.09 2.52 -20.75
N MET A 202 -17.14 3.35 -20.72
CA MET A 202 -18.52 2.92 -20.44
C MET A 202 -19.27 2.38 -21.65
N ALA A 203 -18.78 2.56 -22.88
CA ALA A 203 -19.48 2.13 -24.09
C ALA A 203 -19.88 0.65 -24.10
N ASN A 204 -19.08 -0.22 -23.48
CA ASN A 204 -19.32 -1.67 -23.41
C ASN A 204 -19.11 -2.24 -21.99
N LYS A 205 -19.14 -1.38 -20.96
CA LYS A 205 -18.91 -1.79 -19.57
C LYS A 205 -20.06 -1.28 -18.70
N ARG A 206 -20.33 -2.01 -17.63
CA ARG A 206 -21.09 -1.47 -16.49
C ARG A 206 -20.12 -0.72 -15.57
N PRO A 207 -20.59 0.21 -14.72
CA PRO A 207 -19.72 0.86 -13.76
C PRO A 207 -19.03 -0.20 -12.89
N TYR A 208 -17.82 0.11 -12.45
CA TYR A 208 -17.03 -0.80 -11.63
C TYR A 208 -17.62 -0.87 -10.23
N GLY A 209 -18.31 -1.96 -9.92
CA GLY A 209 -18.78 -2.22 -8.56
C GLY A 209 -17.58 -2.28 -7.62
N ILE A 210 -17.53 -1.35 -6.65
CA ILE A 210 -16.51 -1.40 -5.61
C ILE A 210 -16.76 -2.69 -4.82
N PRO A 211 -15.84 -3.66 -4.84
CA PRO A 211 -16.04 -4.91 -4.14
C PRO A 211 -16.26 -4.61 -2.66
N GLU A 212 -17.11 -5.41 -2.03
CA GLU A 212 -17.13 -5.45 -0.58
C GLU A 212 -15.75 -5.88 -0.11
N VAL A 213 -14.97 -4.92 0.38
CA VAL A 213 -13.75 -5.21 1.10
C VAL A 213 -14.20 -5.69 2.48
N SER A 214 -14.71 -6.91 2.52
CA SER A 214 -15.04 -7.58 3.76
C SER A 214 -13.74 -7.88 4.49
N VAL A 215 -13.79 -7.87 5.82
CA VAL A 215 -12.66 -8.35 6.60
C VAL A 215 -12.39 -9.83 6.32
N PHE A 216 -13.33 -10.57 5.73
CA PHE A 216 -13.10 -11.91 5.16
C PHE A 216 -12.14 -11.90 3.95
N TYR A 217 -12.22 -10.91 3.05
CA TYR A 217 -11.31 -10.72 1.93
C TYR A 217 -9.89 -10.32 2.39
N ILE A 218 -9.82 -9.56 3.49
CA ILE A 218 -8.57 -9.29 4.23
C ILE A 218 -8.10 -10.62 4.84
N ARG A 219 -8.90 -11.32 5.64
CA ARG A 219 -8.60 -12.61 6.31
C ARG A 219 -8.07 -13.69 5.36
N TYR A 220 -8.55 -13.76 4.11
CA TYR A 220 -8.07 -14.73 3.11
C TYR A 220 -6.70 -14.35 2.50
N LYS A 221 -6.33 -13.06 2.50
CA LYS A 221 -5.00 -12.56 2.09
C LYS A 221 -4.05 -12.22 3.26
N VAL A 222 -4.52 -12.20 4.52
CA VAL A 222 -3.77 -11.94 5.77
C VAL A 222 -3.05 -13.18 6.30
N ASN A 223 -3.00 -14.29 5.57
CA ASN A 223 -2.15 -15.42 5.95
C ASN A 223 -0.69 -15.07 5.64
N THR A 224 -0.05 -14.27 6.51
CA THR A 224 1.35 -13.89 6.41
C THR A 224 2.03 -14.03 7.75
N CYS A 225 2.50 -15.23 8.00
CA CYS A 225 2.92 -15.69 9.31
C CYS A 225 3.97 -16.81 9.18
N PHE A 226 4.43 -17.27 10.33
CA PHE A 226 5.28 -18.43 10.51
C PHE A 226 4.53 -19.54 11.27
N PRO A 227 4.86 -20.82 11.03
CA PRO A 227 4.30 -21.92 11.80
C PRO A 227 4.83 -21.93 13.24
N ALA A 228 4.10 -22.56 14.15
CA ALA A 228 4.45 -22.70 15.57
C ALA A 228 5.86 -23.29 15.77
N THR A 229 6.28 -24.17 14.85
CA THR A 229 7.53 -24.91 14.90
C THR A 229 8.73 -24.15 14.37
N SER A 230 8.55 -23.04 13.64
CA SER A 230 9.68 -22.23 13.16
C SER A 230 10.49 -21.70 14.33
N THR A 231 11.77 -21.43 14.10
CA THR A 231 12.71 -21.10 15.15
C THR A 231 13.33 -19.72 14.98
N VAL A 232 13.59 -19.03 16.08
CA VAL A 232 14.37 -17.79 16.11
C VAL A 232 15.49 -17.91 17.14
N LEU A 233 16.56 -17.12 16.98
CA LEU A 233 17.63 -17.05 17.97
C LEU A 233 17.30 -15.97 19.00
N ILE A 234 17.12 -16.37 20.27
CA ILE A 234 16.84 -15.48 21.40
C ILE A 234 18.15 -15.17 22.13
N ASP A 235 18.33 -13.91 22.52
CA ASP A 235 19.50 -13.38 23.24
C ASP A 235 20.85 -13.73 22.57
N GLY A 236 20.81 -14.05 21.27
CA GLY A 236 21.97 -14.45 20.47
C GLY A 236 22.54 -15.83 20.82
N LYS A 237 21.88 -16.63 21.67
CA LYS A 237 22.45 -17.85 22.25
C LYS A 237 21.61 -19.10 22.05
N HIS A 238 20.28 -18.99 22.15
CA HIS A 238 19.40 -20.15 22.21
C HIS A 238 18.34 -20.08 21.11
N ARG A 239 18.12 -21.21 20.41
CA ARG A 239 16.99 -21.32 19.49
C ARG A 239 15.73 -21.58 20.27
N SER A 240 14.69 -20.81 19.97
CA SER A 240 13.35 -20.98 20.53
C SER A 240 12.33 -21.13 19.42
N LYS A 241 11.25 -21.87 19.71
CA LYS A 241 10.12 -21.99 18.81
C LYS A 241 9.36 -20.67 18.74
N MET A 242 8.77 -20.39 17.58
CA MET A 242 7.94 -19.21 17.34
C MET A 242 6.77 -19.15 18.32
N ALA A 243 6.18 -20.32 18.63
CA ALA A 243 5.09 -20.45 19.60
C ALA A 243 5.45 -20.04 21.03
N SER A 244 6.74 -20.05 21.38
CA SER A 244 7.22 -19.74 22.72
C SER A 244 7.68 -18.28 22.86
N LEU A 245 7.58 -17.48 21.80
CA LEU A 245 7.97 -16.08 21.85
C LEU A 245 6.95 -15.23 22.60
N GLN A 246 7.46 -14.24 23.33
CA GLN A 246 6.66 -13.29 24.06
C GLN A 246 7.04 -11.86 23.68
N VAL A 247 6.10 -10.93 23.88
CA VAL A 247 6.43 -9.51 23.80
C VAL A 247 7.51 -9.18 24.84
N GLY A 248 8.57 -8.52 24.40
CA GLY A 248 9.78 -8.21 25.15
C GLY A 248 10.94 -9.16 24.90
N THR A 249 10.72 -10.30 24.23
CA THR A 249 11.80 -11.21 23.85
C THR A 249 12.77 -10.51 22.89
N LYS A 250 14.07 -10.62 23.18
CA LYS A 250 15.13 -10.15 22.27
C LYS A 250 15.50 -11.25 21.29
N VAL A 251 15.32 -10.97 20.01
CA VAL A 251 15.56 -11.88 18.90
C VAL A 251 16.64 -11.33 18.00
N VAL A 252 17.30 -12.20 17.23
CA VAL A 252 18.26 -11.75 16.23
C VAL A 252 17.55 -11.19 15.01
N SER A 253 17.98 -10.00 14.59
CA SER A 253 17.59 -9.33 13.37
C SER A 253 18.82 -8.78 12.64
N VAL A 254 18.64 -8.23 11.45
CA VAL A 254 19.73 -7.59 10.69
C VAL A 254 19.25 -6.23 10.20
N GLY A 255 20.07 -5.20 10.45
CA GLY A 255 19.82 -3.84 9.94
C GLY A 255 20.00 -3.72 8.42
N GLN A 256 19.59 -2.58 7.86
CA GLN A 256 19.73 -2.25 6.44
C GLN A 256 20.85 -1.23 6.21
N GLU A 257 22.09 -1.60 6.58
CA GLU A 257 23.27 -0.74 6.44
C GLU A 257 24.44 -1.55 5.83
N ASP A 258 25.40 -0.87 5.19
CA ASP A 258 26.51 -1.51 4.46
C ASP A 258 27.40 -2.44 5.31
N THR A 259 27.38 -2.25 6.63
CA THR A 259 28.14 -3.05 7.61
C THR A 259 27.23 -3.87 8.53
N ALA A 260 25.92 -3.96 8.21
CA ALA A 260 24.93 -4.54 9.09
C ALA A 260 25.27 -5.99 9.45
N ARG A 261 25.48 -6.20 10.76
CA ARG A 261 25.67 -7.50 11.38
C ARG A 261 24.39 -7.89 12.08
N ALA A 262 24.25 -9.19 12.32
CA ALA A 262 23.22 -9.75 13.17
C ALA A 262 23.25 -9.06 14.54
N GLN A 263 22.14 -8.43 14.91
CA GLN A 263 22.01 -7.67 16.16
C GLN A 263 20.76 -8.12 16.92
N LEU A 264 20.65 -7.70 18.18
CA LEU A 264 19.44 -7.95 18.96
C LEU A 264 18.39 -6.88 18.68
N ASP A 265 17.17 -7.33 18.47
CA ASP A 265 15.98 -6.49 18.36
C ASP A 265 14.88 -7.06 19.24
N THR A 266 13.92 -6.23 19.63
CA THR A 266 12.88 -6.59 20.58
C THR A 266 11.58 -6.86 19.87
N VAL A 267 11.00 -8.03 20.11
CA VAL A 267 9.61 -8.30 19.71
C VAL A 267 8.70 -7.46 20.59
N TYR A 268 8.02 -6.46 20.02
CA TYR A 268 7.19 -5.53 20.79
C TYR A 268 5.69 -5.80 20.62
N PHE A 269 5.32 -6.61 19.63
CA PHE A 269 3.93 -6.82 19.24
C PHE A 269 3.75 -8.12 18.46
N PHE A 270 2.58 -8.75 18.58
CA PHE A 270 2.13 -9.82 17.70
C PHE A 270 0.80 -9.40 17.06
N SER A 271 0.73 -9.38 15.73
CA SER A 271 -0.55 -9.19 15.04
C SER A 271 -1.39 -10.46 15.05
N HIS A 272 -0.74 -11.63 15.14
CA HIS A 272 -1.40 -12.92 15.30
C HIS A 272 -0.48 -13.93 15.98
N ALA A 273 -1.06 -14.81 16.79
CA ALA A 273 -0.41 -15.93 17.46
C ALA A 273 -1.47 -16.99 17.81
N ALA A 274 -1.82 -17.81 16.83
CA ALA A 274 -2.74 -18.92 17.05
C ALA A 274 -1.99 -20.24 16.87
N GLU A 275 -2.03 -21.11 17.89
CA GLU A 275 -1.32 -22.38 17.85
C GLU A 275 -2.08 -23.46 17.07
N ASP A 276 -3.41 -23.47 17.14
CA ASP A 276 -4.23 -24.58 16.62
C ASP A 276 -4.66 -24.48 15.16
N VAL A 277 -4.23 -23.42 14.47
CA VAL A 277 -4.55 -23.21 13.05
C VAL A 277 -3.65 -24.08 12.17
N LEU A 278 -4.24 -24.85 11.25
CA LEU A 278 -3.52 -25.50 10.16
C LEU A 278 -3.58 -24.61 8.92
N ALA A 279 -2.43 -24.29 8.33
CA ALA A 279 -2.33 -23.43 7.16
C ALA A 279 -1.26 -23.94 6.18
N PRO A 280 -1.40 -23.65 4.86
CA PRO A 280 -0.34 -23.87 3.90
C PRO A 280 0.79 -22.83 4.07
N PHE A 281 2.02 -23.29 3.99
CA PHE A 281 3.24 -22.49 4.04
C PHE A 281 4.12 -22.82 2.83
N ILE A 282 4.78 -21.82 2.29
CA ILE A 282 5.88 -22.00 1.35
C ILE A 282 7.11 -22.44 2.15
N ARG A 283 7.66 -23.59 1.80
CA ARG A 283 8.93 -24.12 2.26
C ARG A 283 10.02 -23.73 1.27
N ILE A 284 10.98 -22.95 1.74
CA ILE A 284 12.18 -22.57 0.99
C ILE A 284 13.37 -23.32 1.60
N THR A 285 14.05 -24.12 0.79
CA THR A 285 15.29 -24.79 1.19
C THR A 285 16.48 -24.16 0.50
N THR A 286 17.50 -23.82 1.27
CA THR A 286 18.73 -23.19 0.78
C THR A 286 19.84 -24.21 0.55
N ALA A 287 20.85 -23.86 -0.25
CA ALA A 287 22.01 -24.71 -0.54
C ALA A 287 22.79 -25.12 0.72
N GLY A 288 22.79 -24.30 1.77
CA GLY A 288 23.38 -24.63 3.08
C GLY A 288 22.50 -25.49 3.98
N GLY A 289 21.36 -25.98 3.47
CA GLY A 289 20.46 -26.88 4.18
C GLY A 289 19.51 -26.19 5.15
N LYS A 290 19.38 -24.86 5.12
CA LYS A 290 18.34 -24.15 5.90
C LYS A 290 16.99 -24.41 5.26
N THR A 291 15.95 -24.51 6.08
CA THR A 291 14.58 -24.70 5.61
C THR A 291 13.68 -23.71 6.34
N LEU A 292 13.19 -22.72 5.60
CA LEU A 292 12.29 -21.69 6.10
C LEU A 292 10.85 -22.02 5.69
N HIS A 293 9.92 -21.82 6.62
CA HIS A 293 8.48 -21.91 6.36
C HIS A 293 7.81 -20.57 6.63
N LEU A 294 7.17 -20.02 5.61
CA LEU A 294 6.45 -18.75 5.70
C LEU A 294 5.24 -18.76 4.75
N SER A 295 4.17 -18.06 5.12
CA SER A 295 2.99 -18.02 4.26
C SER A 295 3.25 -17.21 2.97
N GLU A 296 2.42 -17.42 1.94
CA GLU A 296 2.68 -16.94 0.56
C GLU A 296 2.98 -15.44 0.43
N GLY A 297 2.31 -14.57 1.19
CA GLY A 297 2.49 -13.11 1.12
C GLY A 297 3.57 -12.54 2.05
N HIS A 298 4.33 -13.40 2.75
CA HIS A 298 5.29 -12.95 3.75
C HIS A 298 6.60 -12.55 3.07
N TYR A 299 7.18 -11.41 3.47
CA TYR A 299 8.33 -10.84 2.78
C TYR A 299 9.66 -11.44 3.24
N ILE A 300 10.50 -11.75 2.25
CA ILE A 300 11.87 -12.26 2.41
C ILE A 300 12.84 -11.38 1.61
N TYR A 301 14.06 -11.19 2.11
CA TYR A 301 15.11 -10.47 1.41
C TYR A 301 15.68 -11.34 0.29
N VAL A 302 15.55 -10.89 -0.96
CA VAL A 302 15.94 -11.66 -2.15
C VAL A 302 16.80 -10.83 -3.10
N GLY A 303 17.93 -11.41 -3.52
CA GLY A 303 18.94 -10.81 -4.39
C GLY A 303 20.29 -10.64 -3.69
N LYS A 304 21.39 -10.55 -4.43
CA LYS A 304 22.76 -10.53 -3.84
C LYS A 304 22.97 -9.37 -2.86
N ASP A 305 22.44 -8.20 -3.20
CA ASP A 305 22.55 -6.97 -2.41
C ASP A 305 21.27 -6.64 -1.61
N ALA A 306 20.35 -7.59 -1.43
CA ALA A 306 19.03 -7.31 -0.85
C ALA A 306 19.08 -6.73 0.56
N MET A 307 20.07 -7.13 1.37
CA MET A 307 20.27 -6.55 2.72
C MET A 307 20.68 -5.07 2.68
N LYS A 308 21.31 -4.61 1.60
CA LYS A 308 21.70 -3.21 1.39
C LYS A 308 20.57 -2.41 0.75
N THR A 309 19.92 -2.97 -0.28
CA THR A 309 18.88 -2.28 -1.05
C THR A 309 17.51 -2.32 -0.37
N GLY A 310 17.33 -3.23 0.59
CA GLY A 310 16.03 -3.53 1.18
C GLY A 310 15.08 -4.23 0.20
N ALA A 311 15.62 -4.91 -0.83
CA ALA A 311 14.81 -5.63 -1.82
C ALA A 311 14.05 -6.77 -1.15
N LEU A 312 12.72 -6.71 -1.23
CA LEU A 312 11.80 -7.67 -0.62
C LEU A 312 10.94 -8.31 -1.70
N PHE A 313 10.80 -9.62 -1.59
CA PHE A 313 9.92 -10.44 -2.41
C PHE A 313 8.98 -11.18 -1.48
N THR A 314 7.78 -11.47 -1.94
CA THR A 314 6.93 -12.41 -1.22
C THR A 314 7.38 -13.84 -1.39
N ALA A 315 7.03 -14.69 -0.42
CA ALA A 315 7.34 -16.11 -0.47
C ALA A 315 6.86 -16.79 -1.77
N ARG A 316 5.71 -16.37 -2.33
CA ARG A 316 5.20 -16.89 -3.62
C ARG A 316 6.01 -16.46 -4.84
N GLU A 317 6.77 -15.37 -4.74
CA GLU A 317 7.59 -14.85 -5.84
C GLU A 317 8.98 -15.51 -5.88
N VAL A 318 9.41 -16.14 -4.77
CA VAL A 318 10.71 -16.83 -4.68
C VAL A 318 10.74 -18.06 -5.58
N LYS A 319 11.84 -18.21 -6.32
CA LYS A 319 12.10 -19.30 -7.25
C LYS A 319 13.42 -19.99 -6.91
N VAL A 320 13.56 -21.23 -7.38
CA VAL A 320 14.86 -21.92 -7.38
C VAL A 320 15.87 -21.09 -8.18
N GLY A 321 17.07 -20.91 -7.62
CA GLY A 321 18.12 -20.05 -8.16
C GLY A 321 18.14 -18.63 -7.57
N ASP A 322 17.08 -18.21 -6.87
CA ASP A 322 17.10 -16.93 -6.14
C ASP A 322 18.10 -16.97 -4.98
N VAL A 323 18.60 -15.80 -4.60
CA VAL A 323 19.57 -15.67 -3.51
C VAL A 323 18.89 -15.07 -2.29
N VAL A 324 18.97 -15.75 -1.15
CA VAL A 324 18.50 -15.28 0.16
C VAL A 324 19.69 -15.11 1.11
N HIS A 325 19.48 -14.45 2.24
CA HIS A 325 20.53 -14.25 3.24
C HIS A 325 20.28 -15.05 4.51
N VAL A 326 21.32 -15.69 5.01
CA VAL A 326 21.28 -16.52 6.21
C VAL A 326 22.21 -15.98 7.30
N VAL A 327 21.82 -16.21 8.56
CA VAL A 327 22.56 -15.85 9.76
C VAL A 327 22.44 -16.99 10.76
N ASP A 328 23.56 -17.45 11.29
CA ASP A 328 23.62 -18.55 12.26
C ASP A 328 23.80 -18.06 13.70
N ALA A 329 24.46 -16.92 13.89
CA ALA A 329 24.80 -16.36 15.19
C ALA A 329 24.75 -14.82 15.23
N LEU A 330 24.73 -14.27 16.44
CA LEU A 330 24.86 -12.82 16.69
C LEU A 330 26.23 -12.31 16.16
N ASP A 331 26.29 -11.03 15.83
CA ASP A 331 27.47 -10.32 15.29
C ASP A 331 28.04 -10.89 13.98
N GLN A 332 27.35 -11.85 13.36
CA GLN A 332 27.68 -12.41 12.06
C GLN A 332 27.14 -11.53 10.94
N ALA A 333 27.93 -11.33 9.89
CA ALA A 333 27.42 -10.73 8.65
C ALA A 333 26.51 -11.74 7.92
N PRO A 334 25.40 -11.30 7.29
CA PRO A 334 24.53 -12.18 6.53
C PRO A 334 25.28 -12.82 5.37
N ARG A 335 25.13 -14.13 5.20
CA ARG A 335 25.72 -14.88 4.10
C ARG A 335 24.68 -15.16 3.02
N ALA A 336 25.02 -14.90 1.77
CA ALA A 336 24.17 -15.25 0.64
C ALA A 336 24.14 -16.78 0.45
N GLU A 337 22.94 -17.33 0.27
CA GLU A 337 22.72 -18.71 -0.14
C GLU A 337 21.68 -18.78 -1.26
N GLU A 338 21.89 -19.71 -2.18
CA GLU A 338 20.95 -19.99 -3.26
C GLU A 338 19.78 -20.85 -2.76
N VAL A 339 18.58 -20.54 -3.24
CA VAL A 339 17.39 -21.34 -3.05
C VAL A 339 17.46 -22.55 -3.99
N ILE A 340 17.47 -23.75 -3.42
CA ILE A 340 17.55 -25.01 -4.19
C ILE A 340 16.20 -25.70 -4.33
N GLU A 341 15.23 -25.36 -3.48
CA GLU A 341 13.90 -25.95 -3.52
C GLU A 341 12.84 -24.99 -2.96
N VAL A 342 11.69 -24.93 -3.64
CA VAL A 342 10.48 -24.24 -3.18
C VAL A 342 9.30 -25.20 -3.29
N LYS A 343 8.59 -25.45 -2.19
CA LYS A 343 7.42 -26.34 -2.12
C LYS A 343 6.38 -25.78 -1.17
N THR A 344 5.15 -26.29 -1.22
CA THR A 344 4.10 -25.96 -0.24
C THR A 344 3.92 -27.09 0.75
N GLU A 345 3.84 -26.76 2.04
CA GLU A 345 3.57 -27.70 3.12
C GLU A 345 2.50 -27.17 4.07
N ILE A 346 1.63 -28.07 4.56
CA ILE A 346 0.68 -27.72 5.61
C ILE A 346 1.38 -27.84 6.96
N LYS A 347 1.38 -26.76 7.74
CA LYS A 347 1.90 -26.74 9.10
C LYS A 347 0.92 -26.15 10.09
N ARG A 348 1.16 -26.43 11.36
CA ARG A 348 0.38 -25.93 12.49
C ARG A 348 0.96 -24.62 13.02
N GLY A 349 0.07 -23.73 13.43
CA GLY A 349 0.35 -22.44 14.02
C GLY A 349 0.41 -21.31 13.00
N LEU A 350 0.03 -20.12 13.42
CA LEU A 350 0.07 -18.91 12.61
C LEU A 350 0.56 -17.75 13.51
N TYR A 351 1.86 -17.45 13.44
CA TYR A 351 2.52 -16.45 14.29
C TYR A 351 3.11 -15.31 13.47
N CYS A 352 2.85 -14.08 13.88
CA CYS A 352 3.36 -12.86 13.23
C CYS A 352 3.97 -11.92 14.28
N PRO A 353 5.22 -12.17 14.72
CA PRO A 353 5.94 -11.28 15.62
C PRO A 353 6.45 -10.03 14.87
N HIS A 354 6.37 -8.88 15.52
CA HIS A 354 6.90 -7.61 15.03
C HIS A 354 8.06 -7.14 15.91
N THR A 355 9.18 -6.82 15.27
CA THR A 355 10.38 -6.27 15.91
C THR A 355 10.42 -4.75 15.73
N LEU A 356 11.18 -4.03 16.56
CA LEU A 356 11.23 -2.57 16.48
C LEU A 356 11.88 -2.08 15.18
N GLY A 357 12.84 -2.85 14.65
CA GLY A 357 13.56 -2.59 13.40
C GLY A 357 12.88 -3.17 12.16
N GLY A 358 11.89 -4.05 12.31
CA GLY A 358 11.10 -4.57 11.18
C GLY A 358 11.75 -5.71 10.38
N SER A 359 12.82 -6.29 10.91
CA SER A 359 13.47 -7.50 10.39
C SER A 359 13.59 -8.58 11.47
N LEU A 360 13.76 -9.82 11.04
CA LEU A 360 13.86 -10.99 11.89
C LEU A 360 14.69 -12.08 11.20
N VAL A 361 15.35 -12.94 11.98
CA VAL A 361 15.96 -14.16 11.47
C VAL A 361 15.12 -15.36 11.90
N VAL A 362 14.49 -16.03 10.94
CA VAL A 362 13.63 -17.21 11.16
C VAL A 362 14.23 -18.42 10.46
N ASP A 363 14.37 -19.53 11.19
CA ASP A 363 15.00 -20.76 10.72
C ASP A 363 16.41 -20.56 10.13
N GLY A 364 17.08 -19.48 10.56
CA GLY A 364 18.40 -19.07 10.08
C GLY A 364 18.38 -18.19 8.83
N VAL A 365 17.22 -17.79 8.33
CA VAL A 365 17.05 -16.95 7.13
C VAL A 365 16.55 -15.56 7.52
N CYS A 366 17.11 -14.52 6.91
CA CYS A 366 16.72 -13.13 7.08
C CYS A 366 15.37 -12.85 6.40
N VAL A 367 14.41 -12.36 7.16
CA VAL A 367 13.05 -12.02 6.69
C VAL A 367 12.63 -10.66 7.25
N SER A 368 11.61 -10.06 6.64
CA SER A 368 10.95 -8.89 7.22
C SER A 368 9.92 -9.33 8.26
N THR A 369 9.53 -8.45 9.18
CA THR A 369 8.32 -8.68 10.00
C THR A 369 7.04 -8.17 9.31
N TYR A 370 7.17 -7.67 8.09
CA TYR A 370 6.07 -7.09 7.30
C TYR A 370 5.59 -8.04 6.20
N THR A 371 4.44 -7.69 5.62
CA THR A 371 3.64 -8.58 4.78
C THR A 371 2.98 -7.77 3.66
N GLU A 372 2.49 -8.43 2.61
CA GLU A 372 1.73 -7.75 1.54
C GLU A 372 0.48 -6.98 1.98
N MET A 373 0.05 -7.12 3.23
CA MET A 373 -1.08 -6.35 3.75
C MET A 373 -0.87 -4.85 3.63
N PHE A 374 0.36 -4.38 3.86
CA PHE A 374 0.77 -2.98 3.67
C PHE A 374 2.25 -2.94 3.28
N PRO A 375 2.69 -1.99 2.44
CA PRO A 375 4.12 -1.78 2.20
C PRO A 375 4.89 -1.69 3.53
N PRO A 376 6.09 -2.28 3.66
CA PRO A 376 6.85 -2.31 4.91
C PRO A 376 6.94 -0.97 5.65
N ARG A 377 7.14 0.13 4.92
CA ARG A 377 7.18 1.49 5.49
C ARG A 377 5.84 1.95 6.04
N VAL A 378 4.74 1.59 5.37
CA VAL A 378 3.36 1.90 5.81
C VAL A 378 3.01 1.06 7.03
N ALA A 379 3.27 -0.25 7.00
CA ALA A 379 3.09 -1.12 8.17
C ALA A 379 3.92 -0.63 9.37
N HIS A 380 5.17 -0.21 9.13
CA HIS A 380 6.03 0.36 10.15
C HIS A 380 5.46 1.66 10.72
N GLY A 381 4.94 2.55 9.87
CA GLY A 381 4.25 3.79 10.27
C GLY A 381 2.98 3.53 11.08
N LEU A 382 2.10 2.66 10.60
CA LEU A 382 0.86 2.25 11.27
C LEU A 382 1.11 1.73 12.69
N LEU A 383 2.21 1.00 12.90
CA LEU A 383 2.57 0.48 14.21
C LEU A 383 3.38 1.47 15.06
N TRP A 384 3.68 2.67 14.59
CA TRP A 384 4.44 3.68 15.34
C TRP A 384 3.83 4.03 16.70
N PRO A 385 2.50 4.26 16.86
CA PRO A 385 1.92 4.54 18.18
C PRO A 385 2.16 3.41 19.18
N VAL A 386 2.06 2.16 18.71
CA VAL A 386 2.33 0.96 19.53
C VAL A 386 3.83 0.86 19.88
N ARG A 387 4.72 1.20 18.95
CA ARG A 387 6.19 1.25 19.18
C ARG A 387 6.58 2.34 20.17
N VAL A 388 5.98 3.53 20.07
CA VAL A 388 6.20 4.64 21.00
C VAL A 388 5.71 4.28 22.39
N LEU A 389 4.51 3.71 22.49
CA LEU A 389 3.98 3.22 23.76
C LEU A 389 4.88 2.14 24.37
N TYR A 390 5.42 1.22 23.56
CA TYR A 390 6.39 0.24 24.03
C TYR A 390 7.69 0.87 24.52
N ARG A 391 8.21 1.91 23.85
CA ARG A 391 9.40 2.64 24.29
C ARG A 391 9.19 3.44 25.57
N MET A 392 8.01 4.03 25.76
CA MET A 392 7.68 4.87 26.92
C MET A 392 7.25 4.06 28.14
N ALA A 393 6.51 2.97 27.93
CA ALA A 393 5.91 2.16 28.98
C ALA A 393 5.89 0.66 28.61
N PRO A 394 7.05 -0.01 28.54
CA PRO A 394 7.17 -1.38 28.02
C PRO A 394 6.33 -2.40 28.79
N ASN A 395 6.20 -2.25 30.11
CA ASN A 395 5.36 -3.14 30.94
C ASN A 395 3.86 -2.96 30.66
N LEU A 396 3.42 -1.75 30.31
CA LEU A 396 2.04 -1.47 29.93
C LEU A 396 1.77 -1.96 28.50
N ALA A 397 2.68 -1.65 27.58
CA ALA A 397 2.63 -2.09 26.20
C ALA A 397 2.61 -3.62 26.08
N ALA A 398 3.46 -4.33 26.83
CA ALA A 398 3.47 -5.79 26.84
C ALA A 398 2.14 -6.40 27.30
N LYS A 399 1.46 -5.79 28.28
CA LYS A 399 0.14 -6.25 28.76
C LYS A 399 -0.95 -6.14 27.70
N ILE A 400 -0.88 -5.11 26.86
CA ILE A 400 -1.90 -4.88 25.82
C ILE A 400 -1.51 -5.45 24.46
N ALA A 401 -0.23 -5.66 24.17
CA ALA A 401 0.28 -6.14 22.89
C ALA A 401 0.44 -7.66 22.83
N GLN A 402 0.31 -8.35 23.96
CA GLN A 402 0.25 -9.80 23.97
C GLN A 402 -1.09 -10.31 23.42
N PRO A 403 -1.08 -11.34 22.57
CA PRO A 403 -2.25 -12.10 22.18
C PRO A 403 -3.01 -12.65 23.40
N GLN A 404 -4.35 -12.55 23.40
CA GLN A 404 -5.20 -13.06 24.48
C GLN A 404 -6.44 -13.74 23.91
N GLY A 405 -6.89 -14.83 24.55
CA GLY A 405 -8.09 -15.58 24.16
C GLY A 405 -7.91 -16.48 22.94
N ASP A 406 -8.98 -17.20 22.57
CA ASP A 406 -8.97 -18.27 21.56
C ASP A 406 -8.61 -17.82 20.13
N GLN A 407 -8.62 -16.50 19.89
CA GLN A 407 -8.38 -15.89 18.58
C GLN A 407 -6.91 -15.54 18.32
N GLY A 408 -6.03 -15.69 19.32
CA GLY A 408 -4.60 -15.44 19.12
C GLY A 408 -4.25 -13.99 18.75
N MET A 409 -5.04 -13.01 19.18
CA MET A 409 -4.82 -11.57 18.92
C MET A 409 -4.89 -10.75 20.21
N PRO A 410 -4.28 -9.55 20.26
CA PRO A 410 -4.40 -8.69 21.43
C PRO A 410 -5.83 -8.16 21.65
N LYS A 411 -6.28 -7.98 22.91
CA LYS A 411 -7.68 -7.60 23.22
C LYS A 411 -8.16 -6.31 22.59
N TRP A 412 -7.30 -5.30 22.51
CA TRP A 412 -7.63 -4.03 21.84
C TRP A 412 -7.65 -4.17 20.31
N LEU A 413 -7.26 -5.32 19.78
CA LEU A 413 -7.49 -5.75 18.40
C LEU A 413 -8.75 -6.64 18.30
N GLY A 414 -9.38 -7.01 19.42
CA GLY A 414 -10.56 -7.86 19.49
C GLY A 414 -11.84 -7.21 18.95
N TRP A 415 -11.96 -5.88 18.96
CA TRP A 415 -13.03 -5.19 18.22
C TRP A 415 -12.91 -5.38 16.70
N LEU A 416 -11.68 -5.60 16.19
CA LEU A 416 -11.45 -6.03 14.82
C LEU A 416 -11.93 -7.47 14.60
N TYR A 417 -12.33 -8.22 15.63
CA TYR A 417 -12.93 -9.55 15.55
C TYR A 417 -14.45 -9.49 15.82
N ASP A 418 -14.90 -8.74 16.83
CA ASP A 418 -16.34 -8.60 17.14
C ASP A 418 -17.11 -7.77 16.09
N TYR A 419 -16.40 -6.97 15.30
CA TYR A 419 -16.94 -6.29 14.11
C TYR A 419 -16.84 -7.15 12.84
N VAL A 420 -16.29 -8.38 12.96
CA VAL A 420 -15.91 -9.32 11.89
C VAL A 420 -16.56 -10.70 12.02
N ALA A 421 -17.06 -11.03 13.22
CA ALA A 421 -18.01 -12.12 13.49
C ALA A 421 -19.44 -11.64 13.23
#